data_AF-A0A5C1Y6N1-F1
#
_entry.id   AF-A0A5C1Y6N1-F1
#
_cell.length_a   1.000
_cell.length_b   1.000
_cell.length_c   1.000
_cell.angle_alpha   90.00
_cell.angle_beta   90.00
_cell.angle_gamma   90.00
#
_symmetry.space_group_name_H-M   'P 1'
#
loop_
_entity.id
_entity.type
_entity.pdbx_description
1 polymer ?
#
loop_
_entity_poly.entity_id
_entity_poly.type
_entity_poly.pdbx_seq_one_letter_code
_entity_poly.pdbx_strand_id
1 'polypeptide(L)'
;MTRPFPRALAAILALTVPTVAGLTGCAPTAPDADGRPGPVDAAAAVADVIESSGLLQQLLLEVGGIPDAADQITALTHRNDELVASATSDAQPPEDAPTAAAASATIEPAFARTPGNAAADAPASAFGAYLGLLQLPAVAREGLEGAANGEPEADASTTETAEGGELAMQLHSRYADGRLNAESSSRMTAASGDASLLVSWDTKIELLACPASDGTLSGSLTFDVQTSVTSGGVVRGASLDVLVSLAAQVDDDAHVTSITLGMEGALRESTTGSEGSTSAYLDGGGTFTSRSFAPGEDFRYTGDGGIRRASQHATSAQKELFIAALTDAAVGLGAIVLDDVERFFRGGSCIDVLVTPGPDAYQDAGQSLEQEITGRSTVDGEEVEGRASAELQDGGASVSPSAELAPTPARVRYTGPSESDGTGSVHYRLVSRRGIGLLDLDYALADAWVLDQSWDGVRYTATKCGGLDGEWTVTRKGTPSGNGGSLSGTITFDLDPVGLIGYLTESSTLSFGSDVMHGTWTGMASLERIDDATVELELDYESGTVEYDGISASAGEVLDPPIMVLHRGQGGACAAGRSGA
;
A
#
# COMPACT_ATOMS: atom_id res chain seq x y z
N MET A 1 -2.08 -38.01 -34.46
CA MET A 1 -1.44 -39.28 -34.07
C MET A 1 -1.06 -39.14 -32.62
N THR A 2 -1.84 -39.73 -31.72
CA THR A 2 -1.67 -39.63 -30.27
C THR A 2 -1.99 -41.00 -29.68
N ARG A 3 -1.05 -41.49 -28.85
CA ARG A 3 -1.12 -42.55 -27.81
C ARG A 3 0.33 -42.96 -27.48
N PRO A 4 0.64 -43.59 -26.32
CA PRO A 4 -0.05 -43.60 -25.02
C PRO A 4 0.85 -43.72 -23.74
N PHE A 5 0.19 -43.71 -22.56
CA PHE A 5 0.52 -44.38 -21.26
C PHE A 5 1.52 -43.75 -20.26
N PRO A 6 1.48 -44.12 -18.94
CA PRO A 6 0.38 -44.65 -18.11
C PRO A 6 0.29 -44.05 -16.66
N ARG A 7 -0.80 -44.42 -15.97
CA ARG A 7 -1.03 -44.36 -14.51
C ARG A 7 -0.03 -45.25 -13.72
N ALA A 8 0.27 -44.89 -12.45
CA ALA A 8 -0.19 -45.60 -11.24
C ALA A 8 0.72 -45.49 -9.99
N LEU A 9 0.04 -45.33 -8.83
CA LEU A 9 0.26 -45.95 -7.51
C LEU A 9 1.15 -45.29 -6.42
N ALA A 10 0.67 -45.53 -5.20
CA ALA A 10 0.93 -44.90 -3.90
C ALA A 10 1.97 -45.64 -3.02
N ALA A 11 2.49 -44.94 -1.98
CA ALA A 11 2.89 -45.39 -0.62
C ALA A 11 3.85 -44.33 -0.02
N ILE A 12 3.54 -43.61 1.07
CA ILE A 12 3.61 -43.95 2.51
C ILE A 12 5.02 -44.28 3.06
N LEU A 13 5.43 -43.46 4.06
CA LEU A 13 6.43 -43.64 5.13
C LEU A 13 7.94 -43.63 4.79
N ALA A 14 8.67 -42.64 5.32
CA ALA A 14 9.63 -42.85 6.42
C ALA A 14 10.30 -41.53 6.85
N LEU A 15 10.05 -41.14 8.11
CA LEU A 15 10.91 -40.24 8.88
C LEU A 15 12.30 -40.86 9.06
N THR A 16 13.34 -40.09 8.74
CA THR A 16 14.67 -40.29 9.33
C THR A 16 15.31 -38.94 9.64
N VAL A 17 15.42 -38.65 10.93
CA VAL A 17 16.28 -37.62 11.53
C VAL A 17 17.75 -38.04 11.35
N PRO A 18 18.66 -37.09 11.12
CA PRO A 18 19.92 -37.14 11.84
C PRO A 18 20.26 -35.82 12.54
N THR A 19 20.36 -35.95 13.86
CA THR A 19 21.37 -35.38 14.78
C THR A 19 22.28 -34.26 14.29
N VAL A 20 22.19 -33.17 15.05
CA VAL A 20 23.12 -32.05 15.23
C VAL A 20 24.57 -32.51 15.49
N ALA A 21 25.51 -31.93 14.74
CA ALA A 21 26.89 -31.72 15.16
C ALA A 21 27.37 -30.39 14.55
N GLY A 22 27.74 -29.44 15.40
CA GLY A 22 27.92 -28.04 15.04
C GLY A 22 29.23 -27.67 14.36
N LEU A 23 29.36 -26.37 14.07
CA LEU A 23 30.59 -25.59 14.23
C LEU A 23 30.28 -24.08 14.10
N THR A 24 30.78 -23.37 15.11
CA THR A 24 31.09 -21.95 15.28
C THR A 24 31.44 -21.14 14.01
N GLY A 25 30.91 -19.91 13.94
CA GLY A 25 31.50 -18.83 13.13
C GLY A 25 30.53 -17.71 12.75
N CYS A 26 30.08 -16.87 13.69
CA CYS A 26 29.36 -15.64 13.35
C CYS A 26 30.35 -14.57 12.89
N ALA A 27 30.28 -14.19 11.61
CA ALA A 27 30.72 -12.90 11.10
C ALA A 27 29.46 -12.08 10.77
N PRO A 28 29.43 -10.76 11.05
CA PRO A 28 28.27 -9.94 10.72
C PRO A 28 28.19 -9.73 9.19
N THR A 29 27.13 -10.23 8.57
CA THR A 29 26.72 -9.84 7.21
C THR A 29 26.01 -8.50 7.26
N ALA A 30 26.36 -7.62 6.32
CA ALA A 30 25.74 -6.32 6.08
C ALA A 30 24.25 -6.49 5.67
N PRO A 31 23.40 -5.48 5.92
CA PRO A 31 22.01 -5.51 5.47
C PRO A 31 21.91 -5.34 3.94
N ASP A 32 20.96 -6.06 3.33
CA ASP A 32 20.62 -5.95 1.91
C ASP A 32 20.11 -4.54 1.56
N ALA A 33 20.49 -4.08 0.37
CA ALA A 33 20.34 -2.70 -0.11
C ALA A 33 18.98 -2.40 -0.79
N ASP A 34 18.11 -3.40 -0.94
CA ASP A 34 16.88 -3.25 -1.70
C ASP A 34 15.69 -3.19 -0.74
N GLY A 35 15.24 -1.98 -0.42
CA GLY A 35 14.16 -1.68 0.55
C GLY A 35 12.77 -2.18 0.19
N ARG A 36 12.60 -3.48 -0.09
CA ARG A 36 11.31 -4.15 -0.25
C ARG A 36 11.00 -5.02 0.98
N PRO A 37 9.76 -5.00 1.50
CA PRO A 37 9.35 -5.92 2.57
C PRO A 37 9.48 -7.38 2.10
N GLY A 38 10.11 -8.21 2.92
CA GLY A 38 10.48 -9.58 2.58
C GLY A 38 9.47 -10.64 3.05
N PRO A 39 9.51 -11.87 2.48
CA PRO A 39 8.58 -12.98 2.77
C PRO A 39 8.64 -13.55 4.21
N VAL A 40 9.50 -12.98 5.07
CA VAL A 40 9.61 -13.31 6.50
C VAL A 40 8.35 -12.90 7.26
N ASP A 41 7.64 -11.87 6.80
CA ASP A 41 6.49 -11.29 7.49
C ASP A 41 5.21 -12.15 7.36
N ALA A 42 5.03 -12.83 6.22
CA ALA A 42 3.91 -13.75 6.02
C ALA A 42 4.06 -15.06 6.82
N ALA A 43 5.28 -15.59 6.91
CA ALA A 43 5.55 -16.80 7.71
C ALA A 43 5.46 -16.53 9.22
N ALA A 44 5.85 -15.34 9.68
CA ALA A 44 5.67 -14.91 11.06
C ALA A 44 4.18 -14.73 11.41
N ALA A 45 3.39 -14.11 10.53
CA ALA A 45 1.95 -13.98 10.70
C ALA A 45 1.23 -15.36 10.76
N VAL A 46 1.64 -16.31 9.90
CA VAL A 46 1.11 -17.67 9.92
C VAL A 46 1.53 -18.43 11.19
N ALA A 47 2.76 -18.23 11.68
CA ALA A 47 3.22 -18.84 12.93
C ALA A 47 2.45 -18.31 14.17
N ASP A 48 2.19 -17.00 14.23
CA ASP A 48 1.41 -16.38 15.30
C ASP A 48 -0.06 -16.84 15.30
N VAL A 49 -0.64 -17.04 14.10
CA VAL A 49 -1.99 -17.63 13.95
C VAL A 49 -2.01 -19.10 14.40
N ILE A 50 -1.01 -19.90 14.03
CA ILE A 50 -0.92 -21.32 14.42
C ILE A 50 -0.71 -21.48 15.94
N GLU A 51 0.11 -20.62 16.56
CA GLU A 51 0.34 -20.66 18.01
C GLU A 51 -0.90 -20.20 18.80
N SER A 52 -1.57 -19.13 18.34
CA SER A 52 -2.86 -18.68 18.89
C SER A 52 -3.95 -19.74 18.74
N SER A 53 -3.96 -20.48 17.63
CA SER A 53 -4.85 -21.63 17.39
C SER A 53 -4.59 -22.79 18.37
N GLY A 54 -3.32 -23.09 18.67
CA GLY A 54 -2.93 -24.10 19.66
C GLY A 54 -3.36 -23.73 21.09
N LEU A 55 -3.26 -22.45 21.46
CA LEU A 55 -3.76 -21.91 22.73
C LEU A 55 -5.29 -21.94 22.82
N LEU A 56 -5.97 -21.62 21.72
CA LEU A 56 -7.42 -21.68 21.61
C LEU A 56 -7.94 -23.12 21.72
N GLN A 57 -7.24 -24.10 21.13
CA GLN A 57 -7.53 -25.53 21.30
C GLN A 57 -7.41 -25.96 22.77
N GLN A 58 -6.40 -25.47 23.49
CA GLN A 58 -6.22 -25.79 24.90
C GLN A 58 -7.31 -25.17 25.79
N LEU A 59 -7.69 -23.92 25.51
CA LEU A 59 -8.81 -23.23 26.17
C LEU A 59 -10.16 -23.92 25.88
N LEU A 60 -10.41 -24.37 24.65
CA LEU A 60 -11.65 -25.06 24.27
C LEU A 60 -11.83 -26.41 24.97
N LEU A 61 -10.74 -27.17 25.12
CA LEU A 61 -10.71 -28.42 25.88
C LEU A 61 -10.88 -28.19 27.38
N GLU A 62 -10.46 -27.04 27.90
CA GLU A 62 -10.63 -26.66 29.31
C GLU A 62 -12.00 -26.03 29.61
N VAL A 63 -12.71 -25.42 28.65
CA VAL A 63 -14.00 -24.74 28.88
C VAL A 63 -15.23 -25.65 28.64
N GLY A 64 -15.07 -26.78 27.94
CA GLY A 64 -16.18 -27.62 27.48
C GLY A 64 -16.49 -28.86 28.34
N GLY A 65 -17.49 -28.79 29.22
CA GLY A 65 -18.15 -29.97 29.82
C GLY A 65 -19.08 -30.74 28.86
N ILE A 66 -19.04 -30.46 27.55
CA ILE A 66 -19.87 -31.09 26.52
C ILE A 66 -18.93 -31.52 25.37
N PRO A 67 -18.49 -32.80 25.34
CA PRO A 67 -17.47 -33.28 24.40
C PRO A 67 -17.81 -32.99 22.93
N ASP A 68 -19.09 -33.14 22.55
CA ASP A 68 -19.53 -33.00 21.16
C ASP A 68 -19.53 -31.55 20.64
N ALA A 69 -19.66 -30.55 21.53
CA ALA A 69 -19.61 -29.14 21.15
C ALA A 69 -18.16 -28.62 21.08
N ALA A 70 -17.26 -29.14 21.92
CA ALA A 70 -15.85 -28.80 21.89
C ALA A 70 -15.20 -29.23 20.55
N ASP A 71 -15.48 -30.46 20.09
CA ASP A 71 -14.97 -30.95 18.80
C ASP A 71 -15.48 -30.11 17.61
N GLN A 72 -16.74 -29.68 17.64
CA GLN A 72 -17.32 -28.81 16.61
C GLN A 72 -16.72 -27.41 16.62
N ILE A 73 -16.49 -26.83 17.80
CA ILE A 73 -15.87 -25.50 17.93
C ILE A 73 -14.39 -25.56 17.55
N THR A 74 -13.66 -26.60 17.94
CA THR A 74 -12.26 -26.82 17.51
C THR A 74 -12.14 -26.94 15.99
N ALA A 75 -13.06 -27.69 15.34
CA ALA A 75 -13.10 -27.77 13.89
C ALA A 75 -13.41 -26.42 13.24
N LEU A 76 -14.33 -25.64 13.80
CA LEU A 76 -14.68 -24.30 13.30
C LEU A 76 -13.55 -23.28 13.50
N THR A 77 -12.83 -23.35 14.62
CA THR A 77 -11.65 -22.51 14.89
C THR A 77 -10.53 -22.76 13.91
N HIS A 78 -10.08 -24.02 13.77
CA HIS A 78 -9.02 -24.38 12.83
C HIS A 78 -9.39 -23.94 11.40
N ARG A 79 -10.68 -23.98 11.08
CA ARG A 79 -11.19 -23.59 9.78
C ARG A 79 -11.33 -22.08 9.62
N ASN A 80 -11.66 -21.34 10.68
CA ASN A 80 -11.58 -19.89 10.70
C ASN A 80 -10.12 -19.43 10.46
N ASP A 81 -9.14 -20.13 11.03
CA ASP A 81 -7.72 -19.85 10.80
C ASP A 81 -7.32 -20.14 9.34
N GLU A 82 -7.80 -21.25 8.76
CA GLU A 82 -7.65 -21.54 7.33
C GLU A 82 -8.32 -20.46 6.46
N LEU A 83 -9.48 -19.93 6.87
CA LEU A 83 -10.21 -18.89 6.14
C LEU A 83 -9.48 -17.55 6.21
N VAL A 84 -9.02 -17.13 7.39
CA VAL A 84 -8.20 -15.92 7.58
C VAL A 84 -6.90 -16.05 6.79
N ALA A 85 -6.22 -17.19 6.85
CA ALA A 85 -5.03 -17.45 6.05
C ALA A 85 -5.35 -17.42 4.55
N SER A 86 -6.46 -18.02 4.10
CA SER A 86 -6.83 -18.03 2.67
C SER A 86 -7.20 -16.65 2.14
N ALA A 87 -7.92 -15.85 2.93
CA ALA A 87 -8.29 -14.47 2.58
C ALA A 87 -7.07 -13.54 2.51
N THR A 88 -6.00 -13.87 3.24
CA THR A 88 -4.75 -13.10 3.26
C THR A 88 -3.64 -13.66 2.35
N SER A 89 -3.84 -14.84 1.74
CA SER A 89 -2.76 -15.58 1.02
C SER A 89 -2.60 -15.32 -0.48
N ASP A 90 -3.38 -14.42 -1.08
CA ASP A 90 -3.29 -14.18 -2.54
C ASP A 90 -1.98 -13.47 -2.99
N ALA A 91 -1.05 -13.19 -2.07
CA ALA A 91 0.32 -12.77 -2.38
C ALA A 91 1.27 -13.99 -2.45
N GLN A 92 1.49 -14.56 -3.65
CA GLN A 92 2.52 -15.62 -3.83
C GLN A 92 3.95 -15.07 -3.68
N PRO A 93 4.81 -15.67 -2.81
CA PRO A 93 6.23 -15.33 -2.76
C PRO A 93 7.04 -16.12 -3.81
N PRO A 94 8.20 -15.60 -4.27
CA PRO A 94 9.09 -16.28 -5.23
C PRO A 94 9.80 -17.51 -4.63
N GLU A 95 10.07 -18.52 -5.47
CA GLU A 95 10.47 -19.90 -5.11
C GLU A 95 11.85 -20.09 -4.42
N ASP A 96 12.65 -19.05 -4.17
CA ASP A 96 14.08 -19.19 -3.80
C ASP A 96 14.56 -18.38 -2.57
N ALA A 97 13.81 -18.35 -1.45
CA ALA A 97 14.23 -17.63 -0.24
C ALA A 97 14.85 -18.54 0.87
N PRO A 98 15.99 -18.15 1.49
CA PRO A 98 16.64 -18.91 2.55
C PRO A 98 16.03 -18.67 3.95
N THR A 99 15.93 -19.74 4.75
CA THR A 99 15.46 -19.72 6.15
C THR A 99 16.47 -19.12 7.12
N ALA A 100 16.14 -17.98 7.74
CA ALA A 100 16.80 -17.47 8.94
C ALA A 100 15.76 -17.13 10.03
N ALA A 101 16.09 -17.47 11.28
CA ALA A 101 15.19 -17.39 12.43
C ALA A 101 15.03 -15.95 12.92
N ALA A 102 13.80 -15.41 12.86
CA ALA A 102 13.37 -14.20 13.54
C ALA A 102 12.69 -14.58 14.86
N ALA A 103 12.98 -13.83 15.93
CA ALA A 103 12.32 -13.95 17.21
C ALA A 103 11.02 -13.15 17.19
N SER A 104 9.87 -13.82 17.12
CA SER A 104 8.56 -13.23 17.35
C SER A 104 8.40 -12.90 18.84
N ALA A 105 7.80 -11.74 19.15
CA ALA A 105 7.41 -11.39 20.49
C ALA A 105 6.17 -12.22 20.87
N THR A 106 6.40 -13.34 21.55
CA THR A 106 5.34 -14.23 22.03
C THR A 106 4.48 -13.50 23.06
N ILE A 107 3.24 -13.16 22.72
CA ILE A 107 2.24 -12.71 23.70
C ILE A 107 1.81 -13.94 24.49
N GLU A 108 2.49 -14.26 25.60
CA GLU A 108 2.01 -15.29 26.54
C GLU A 108 0.80 -14.75 27.33
N PRO A 109 -0.42 -15.31 27.17
CA PRO A 109 -1.60 -14.84 27.89
C PRO A 109 -1.49 -15.13 29.39
N ALA A 110 -1.89 -14.17 30.22
CA ALA A 110 -1.81 -14.26 31.69
C ALA A 110 -2.61 -15.43 32.31
N PHE A 111 -3.53 -16.05 31.57
CA PHE A 111 -4.32 -17.22 32.00
C PHE A 111 -3.52 -18.51 32.15
N ALA A 112 -2.38 -18.64 31.48
CA ALA A 112 -1.50 -19.82 31.59
C ALA A 112 -0.88 -20.02 32.99
N ARG A 113 -1.10 -19.07 33.92
CA ARG A 113 -0.49 -19.07 35.26
C ARG A 113 -1.39 -19.58 36.39
N THR A 114 -2.60 -20.08 36.15
CA THR A 114 -3.51 -20.49 37.23
C THR A 114 -4.07 -21.91 37.08
N PRO A 115 -3.30 -22.95 37.46
CA PRO A 115 -3.85 -24.28 37.65
C PRO A 115 -4.62 -24.32 38.98
N GLY A 116 -5.96 -24.27 38.96
CA GLY A 116 -6.70 -24.47 40.20
C GLY A 116 -8.22 -24.31 40.25
N ASN A 117 -8.88 -23.65 39.29
CA ASN A 117 -10.34 -23.45 39.34
C ASN A 117 -11.02 -24.16 38.17
N ALA A 118 -12.16 -24.80 38.43
CA ALA A 118 -12.82 -25.67 37.46
C ALA A 118 -13.25 -24.92 36.19
N ALA A 119 -12.64 -25.28 35.07
CA ALA A 119 -13.17 -25.39 33.70
C ALA A 119 -14.64 -24.99 33.45
N ALA A 120 -15.58 -25.50 34.27
CA ALA A 120 -17.02 -25.29 34.12
C ALA A 120 -17.53 -23.86 34.40
N ASP A 121 -16.67 -22.96 34.91
CA ASP A 121 -17.04 -21.59 35.28
C ASP A 121 -16.47 -20.51 34.35
N ALA A 122 -15.75 -20.89 33.29
CA ALA A 122 -15.28 -19.92 32.29
C ALA A 122 -16.47 -19.44 31.42
N PRO A 123 -16.79 -18.14 31.41
CA PRO A 123 -17.94 -17.62 30.69
C PRO A 123 -17.67 -17.60 29.19
N ALA A 124 -18.67 -18.00 28.40
CA ALA A 124 -18.62 -18.01 26.93
C ALA A 124 -18.23 -16.65 26.31
N SER A 125 -18.44 -15.55 27.03
CA SER A 125 -18.00 -14.20 26.63
C SER A 125 -16.49 -14.08 26.43
N ALA A 126 -15.67 -14.81 27.19
CA ALA A 126 -14.22 -14.78 27.05
C ALA A 126 -13.76 -15.41 25.72
N PHE A 127 -14.51 -16.38 25.21
CA PHE A 127 -14.21 -17.05 23.94
C PHE A 127 -14.46 -16.13 22.74
N GLY A 128 -15.63 -15.48 22.69
CA GLY A 128 -15.91 -14.47 21.65
C GLY A 128 -14.94 -13.29 21.74
N ALA A 129 -14.50 -12.94 22.96
CA ALA A 129 -13.51 -11.89 23.16
C ALA A 129 -12.18 -12.17 22.45
N TYR A 130 -11.68 -13.38 22.63
CA TYR A 130 -10.41 -13.80 22.06
C TYR A 130 -10.45 -13.88 20.52
N LEU A 131 -11.51 -14.47 19.95
CA LEU A 131 -11.66 -14.60 18.50
C LEU A 131 -11.68 -13.24 17.79
N GLY A 132 -12.40 -12.28 18.35
CA GLY A 132 -12.46 -10.94 17.76
C GLY A 132 -11.13 -10.19 17.81
N LEU A 133 -10.34 -10.39 18.88
CA LEU A 133 -9.01 -9.78 19.00
C LEU A 133 -7.99 -10.38 18.02
N LEU A 134 -8.10 -11.65 17.67
CA LEU A 134 -7.21 -12.30 16.69
C LEU A 134 -7.40 -11.78 15.26
N GLN A 135 -8.61 -11.39 14.89
CA GLN A 135 -8.91 -10.90 13.54
C GLN A 135 -8.41 -9.47 13.30
N LEU A 136 -8.25 -8.69 14.38
CA LEU A 136 -7.97 -7.25 14.26
C LEU A 136 -6.69 -6.89 13.52
N PRO A 137 -5.53 -7.50 13.81
CA PRO A 137 -4.29 -7.13 13.11
C PRO A 137 -4.37 -7.46 11.64
N ALA A 138 -5.03 -8.55 11.26
CA ALA A 138 -5.18 -8.95 9.86
C ALA A 138 -5.98 -7.91 9.05
N VAL A 139 -7.15 -7.50 9.54
CA VAL A 139 -8.00 -6.52 8.83
C VAL A 139 -7.32 -5.14 8.76
N ALA A 140 -6.68 -4.73 9.86
CA ALA A 140 -5.98 -3.45 9.89
C ALA A 140 -4.80 -3.44 8.92
N ARG A 141 -4.02 -4.52 8.88
CA ARG A 141 -2.90 -4.68 7.96
C ARG A 141 -3.34 -4.69 6.51
N GLU A 142 -4.36 -5.50 6.17
CA GLU A 142 -4.91 -5.57 4.82
C GLU A 142 -5.38 -4.19 4.32
N GLY A 143 -6.10 -3.43 5.16
CA GLY A 143 -6.54 -2.09 4.81
C GLY A 143 -5.40 -1.08 4.62
N LEU A 144 -4.31 -1.19 5.40
CA LEU A 144 -3.12 -0.34 5.24
C LEU A 144 -2.29 -0.73 4.02
N GLU A 145 -2.12 -2.03 3.76
CA GLU A 145 -1.40 -2.54 2.58
C GLU A 145 -2.16 -2.21 1.29
N GLY A 146 -3.48 -2.41 1.26
CA GLY A 146 -4.34 -1.98 0.16
C GLY A 146 -4.20 -0.49 -0.11
N ALA A 147 -4.27 0.35 0.93
CA ALA A 147 -4.10 1.79 0.80
C ALA A 147 -2.71 2.19 0.24
N ALA A 148 -1.64 1.52 0.69
CA ALA A 148 -0.28 1.76 0.17
C ALA A 148 -0.16 1.39 -1.32
N ASN A 149 -0.97 0.44 -1.79
CA ASN A 149 -1.03 -0.01 -3.18
C ASN A 149 -2.08 0.74 -4.03
N GLY A 150 -2.74 1.78 -3.49
CA GLY A 150 -3.78 2.54 -4.21
C GLY A 150 -5.16 1.88 -4.24
N GLU A 151 -5.38 0.85 -3.41
CA GLU A 151 -6.66 0.15 -3.20
C GLU A 151 -7.20 0.49 -1.80
N PRO A 152 -7.80 1.68 -1.59
CA PRO A 152 -8.13 2.19 -0.26
C PRO A 152 -9.31 1.47 0.42
N GLU A 153 -9.95 0.50 -0.24
CA GLU A 153 -11.11 -0.22 0.28
C GLU A 153 -10.92 -1.71 0.04
N ALA A 154 -11.09 -2.52 1.10
CA ALA A 154 -11.10 -3.97 1.02
C ALA A 154 -12.35 -4.53 1.71
N ASP A 155 -13.04 -5.43 1.01
CA ASP A 155 -14.25 -6.09 1.46
C ASP A 155 -14.08 -7.59 1.35
N ALA A 156 -14.19 -8.31 2.47
CA ALA A 156 -14.21 -9.76 2.48
C ALA A 156 -15.44 -10.25 3.25
N SER A 157 -16.19 -11.17 2.67
CA SER A 157 -17.27 -11.85 3.39
C SER A 157 -17.22 -13.33 3.10
N THR A 158 -17.35 -14.12 4.16
CA THR A 158 -17.44 -15.56 4.08
C THR A 158 -18.56 -16.05 4.99
N THR A 159 -19.28 -17.05 4.52
CA THR A 159 -20.30 -17.73 5.32
C THR A 159 -20.15 -19.21 5.08
N GLU A 160 -19.82 -19.94 6.12
CA GLU A 160 -19.67 -21.38 6.11
C GLU A 160 -20.76 -22.02 6.97
N THR A 161 -21.37 -23.07 6.44
CA THR A 161 -22.36 -23.87 7.15
C THR A 161 -21.82 -25.29 7.34
N ALA A 162 -21.84 -25.77 8.57
CA ALA A 162 -21.48 -27.14 8.94
C ALA A 162 -22.70 -27.83 9.56
N GLU A 163 -22.74 -29.17 9.61
CA GLU A 163 -23.88 -29.91 10.18
C GLU A 163 -24.18 -29.45 11.63
N GLY A 164 -25.22 -28.63 11.78
CA GLY A 164 -25.66 -28.09 13.06
C GLY A 164 -25.26 -26.64 13.35
N GLY A 165 -24.55 -25.93 12.47
CA GLY A 165 -24.10 -24.56 12.75
C GLY A 165 -23.75 -23.71 11.53
N GLU A 166 -23.57 -22.41 11.78
CA GLU A 166 -23.19 -21.39 10.78
C GLU A 166 -22.09 -20.51 11.37
N LEU A 167 -21.01 -20.30 10.62
CA LEU A 167 -20.00 -19.28 10.86
C LEU A 167 -20.07 -18.26 9.72
N ALA A 168 -20.50 -17.04 10.03
CA ALA A 168 -20.45 -15.91 9.12
C ALA A 168 -19.38 -14.93 9.61
N MET A 169 -18.55 -14.45 8.69
CA MET A 169 -17.53 -13.44 8.93
C MET A 169 -17.60 -12.39 7.83
N GLN A 170 -17.57 -11.11 8.21
CA GLN A 170 -17.51 -9.97 7.31
C GLN A 170 -16.40 -9.07 7.80
N LEU A 171 -15.47 -8.75 6.91
CA LEU A 171 -14.36 -7.84 7.13
C LEU A 171 -14.53 -6.70 6.13
N HIS A 172 -14.45 -5.48 6.62
CA HIS A 172 -14.48 -4.27 5.83
C HIS A 172 -13.34 -3.37 6.29
N SER A 173 -12.52 -2.89 5.37
CA SER A 173 -11.53 -1.88 5.67
C SER A 173 -11.58 -0.76 4.66
N ARG A 174 -11.35 0.46 5.15
CA ARG A 174 -11.35 1.68 4.34
C ARG A 174 -10.32 2.66 4.86
N TYR A 175 -9.45 3.10 3.98
CA TYR A 175 -8.52 4.19 4.21
C TYR A 175 -8.97 5.45 3.46
N ALA A 176 -9.20 6.54 4.19
CA ALA A 176 -9.53 7.83 3.62
C ALA A 176 -9.07 8.96 4.53
N ASP A 177 -8.60 10.07 3.95
CA ASP A 177 -8.20 11.28 4.69
C ASP A 177 -7.20 10.99 5.82
N GLY A 178 -6.21 10.12 5.56
CA GLY A 178 -5.20 9.73 6.55
C GLY A 178 -5.69 8.76 7.62
N ARG A 179 -6.95 8.30 7.54
CA ARG A 179 -7.60 7.45 8.55
C ARG A 179 -7.94 6.08 8.01
N LEU A 180 -7.57 5.05 8.78
CA LEU A 180 -8.02 3.69 8.62
C LEU A 180 -9.29 3.47 9.44
N ASN A 181 -10.34 2.98 8.80
CA ASN A 181 -11.51 2.42 9.43
C ASN A 181 -11.53 0.92 9.09
N ALA A 182 -11.46 0.05 10.09
CA ALA A 182 -11.48 -1.39 9.89
C ALA A 182 -12.56 -2.00 10.78
N GLU A 183 -13.46 -2.76 10.19
CA GLU A 183 -14.61 -3.36 10.85
C GLU A 183 -14.58 -4.87 10.59
N SER A 184 -14.79 -5.66 11.64
CA SER A 184 -15.05 -7.08 11.54
C SER A 184 -16.35 -7.37 12.26
N SER A 185 -17.28 -8.05 11.59
CA SER A 185 -18.43 -8.66 12.25
C SER A 185 -18.39 -10.16 12.00
N SER A 186 -18.62 -10.92 13.06
CA SER A 186 -18.63 -12.37 12.96
C SER A 186 -19.72 -12.94 13.83
N ARG A 187 -20.31 -14.04 13.36
CA ARG A 187 -21.40 -14.73 14.01
C ARG A 187 -21.19 -16.23 13.88
N MET A 188 -21.16 -16.89 15.02
CA MET A 188 -21.13 -18.34 15.14
C MET A 188 -22.44 -18.82 15.78
N THR A 189 -23.07 -19.78 15.14
CA THR A 189 -24.20 -20.52 15.70
C THR A 189 -23.91 -22.00 15.68
N ALA A 190 -24.32 -22.72 16.72
CA ALA A 190 -24.28 -24.17 16.75
C ALA A 190 -25.52 -24.69 17.48
N ALA A 191 -26.05 -25.83 17.05
CA ALA A 191 -27.22 -26.46 17.62
C ALA A 191 -27.01 -27.98 17.65
N SER A 192 -27.22 -28.57 18.82
CA SER A 192 -27.14 -30.03 19.04
C SER A 192 -28.21 -30.46 20.02
N GLY A 193 -29.19 -31.24 19.54
CA GLY A 193 -30.34 -31.66 20.33
C GLY A 193 -31.14 -30.47 20.86
N ASP A 194 -31.29 -30.39 22.19
CA ASP A 194 -31.98 -29.29 22.89
C ASP A 194 -31.05 -28.11 23.26
N ALA A 195 -29.79 -28.15 22.82
CA ALA A 195 -28.82 -27.10 23.08
C ALA A 195 -28.58 -26.23 21.84
N SER A 196 -28.47 -24.92 22.04
CA SER A 196 -28.07 -23.97 21.01
C SER A 196 -27.06 -22.96 21.56
N LEU A 197 -26.03 -22.66 20.78
CA LEU A 197 -25.01 -21.64 21.01
C LEU A 197 -25.16 -20.54 19.97
N LEU A 198 -25.04 -19.30 20.41
CA LEU A 198 -24.83 -18.12 19.60
C LEU A 198 -23.63 -17.38 20.21
N VAL A 199 -22.65 -17.06 19.38
CA VAL A 199 -21.57 -16.12 19.68
C VAL A 199 -21.56 -15.14 18.53
N SER A 200 -21.65 -13.84 18.80
CA SER A 200 -21.41 -12.80 17.82
C SER A 200 -20.43 -11.81 18.38
N TRP A 201 -19.55 -11.30 17.55
CA TRP A 201 -18.67 -10.21 17.91
C TRP A 201 -18.59 -9.21 16.77
N ASP A 202 -18.53 -7.95 17.16
CA ASP A 202 -18.37 -6.81 16.28
C ASP A 202 -17.15 -6.05 16.79
N THR A 203 -16.20 -5.83 15.90
CA THR A 203 -14.99 -5.10 16.20
C THR A 203 -14.83 -3.96 15.22
N LYS A 204 -14.50 -2.78 15.73
CA LYS A 204 -14.30 -1.58 14.93
C LYS A 204 -13.06 -0.84 15.37
N ILE A 205 -12.16 -0.61 14.43
CA ILE A 205 -10.95 0.20 14.57
C ILE A 205 -11.16 1.48 13.77
N GLU A 206 -10.87 2.62 14.40
CA GLU A 206 -10.72 3.91 13.74
C GLU A 206 -9.36 4.48 14.13
N LEU A 207 -8.41 4.52 13.21
CA LEU A 207 -7.04 4.98 13.45
C LEU A 207 -6.68 6.10 12.49
N LEU A 208 -6.11 7.18 13.02
CA LEU A 208 -5.34 8.11 12.20
C LEU A 208 -4.01 7.40 11.87
N ALA A 209 -3.87 6.93 10.65
CA ALA A 209 -2.68 6.17 10.21
C ALA A 209 -1.57 7.09 9.70
N CYS A 210 -1.90 8.28 9.18
CA CYS A 210 -0.93 9.35 8.92
C CYS A 210 -0.90 10.34 10.09
N PRO A 211 0.22 10.49 10.81
CA PRO A 211 0.30 11.41 11.94
C PRO A 211 -0.08 12.85 11.58
N ALA A 212 -0.71 13.54 12.53
CA ALA A 212 -1.03 14.95 12.40
C ALA A 212 0.24 15.84 12.35
N SER A 213 0.05 17.13 12.08
CA SER A 213 1.14 18.11 11.94
C SER A 213 2.08 18.20 13.15
N ASP A 214 1.57 17.92 14.34
CA ASP A 214 2.32 17.92 15.58
C ASP A 214 2.97 16.57 15.91
N GLY A 215 2.79 15.54 15.08
CA GLY A 215 3.25 14.17 15.29
C GLY A 215 2.25 13.28 16.04
N THR A 216 1.03 13.78 16.31
CA THR A 216 0.03 13.01 17.06
C THR A 216 -0.61 11.93 16.19
N LEU A 217 -0.67 10.72 16.72
CA LEU A 217 -1.51 9.63 16.25
C LEU A 217 -2.66 9.44 17.26
N SER A 218 -3.86 9.19 16.75
CA SER A 218 -5.03 8.98 17.61
C SER A 218 -5.99 7.98 17.00
N GLY A 219 -6.80 7.37 17.83
CA GLY A 219 -7.84 6.48 17.35
C GLY A 219 -8.60 5.77 18.45
N SER A 220 -9.36 4.76 18.06
CA SER A 220 -10.11 3.93 18.98
C SER A 220 -10.35 2.55 18.42
N LEU A 221 -10.48 1.59 19.33
CA LEU A 221 -10.98 0.25 19.11
C LEU A 221 -12.28 0.12 19.90
N THR A 222 -13.38 -0.22 19.25
CA THR A 222 -14.61 -0.69 19.90
C THR A 222 -14.72 -2.18 19.66
N PHE A 223 -15.11 -2.91 20.69
CA PHE A 223 -15.22 -4.34 20.65
C PHE A 223 -16.40 -4.82 21.46
N ASP A 224 -17.40 -5.36 20.78
CA ASP A 224 -18.66 -5.81 21.35
C ASP A 224 -18.82 -7.31 21.11
N VAL A 225 -19.03 -8.08 22.16
CA VAL A 225 -19.24 -9.53 22.11
C VAL A 225 -20.57 -9.84 22.74
N GLN A 226 -21.37 -10.67 22.07
CA GLN A 226 -22.60 -11.23 22.62
C GLN A 226 -22.57 -12.74 22.53
N THR A 227 -22.94 -13.39 23.63
CA THR A 227 -23.04 -14.84 23.68
C THR A 227 -24.38 -15.24 24.26
N SER A 228 -24.96 -16.31 23.74
CA SER A 228 -26.14 -16.94 24.28
C SER A 228 -26.05 -18.46 24.15
N VAL A 229 -26.28 -19.16 25.25
CA VAL A 229 -26.36 -20.61 25.29
C VAL A 229 -27.72 -21.00 25.85
N THR A 230 -28.49 -21.75 25.08
CA THR A 230 -29.72 -22.39 25.56
C THR A 230 -29.44 -23.88 25.74
N SER A 231 -29.78 -24.45 26.88
CA SER A 231 -29.71 -25.90 27.12
C SER A 231 -30.69 -26.30 28.21
N GLY A 232 -31.50 -27.35 27.95
CA GLY A 232 -32.44 -27.89 28.94
C GLY A 232 -33.46 -26.87 29.47
N GLY A 233 -33.86 -25.89 28.66
CA GLY A 233 -34.78 -24.81 29.05
C GLY A 233 -34.16 -23.68 29.89
N VAL A 234 -32.84 -23.70 30.09
CA VAL A 234 -32.07 -22.60 30.70
C VAL A 234 -31.36 -21.82 29.60
N VAL A 235 -31.50 -20.49 29.63
CA VAL A 235 -30.81 -19.55 28.75
C VAL A 235 -29.74 -18.82 29.55
N ARG A 236 -28.48 -18.94 29.15
CA ARG A 236 -27.36 -18.14 29.66
C ARG A 236 -26.97 -17.15 28.59
N GLY A 237 -26.74 -15.90 28.94
CA GLY A 237 -26.28 -14.89 28.01
C GLY A 237 -25.22 -14.01 28.63
N ALA A 238 -24.25 -13.58 27.84
CA ALA A 238 -23.26 -12.60 28.27
C ALA A 238 -23.03 -11.56 27.16
N SER A 239 -22.82 -10.30 27.54
CA SER A 239 -22.32 -9.26 26.66
C SER A 239 -21.07 -8.62 27.25
N LEU A 240 -20.06 -8.41 26.43
CA LEU A 240 -18.84 -7.69 26.76
C LEU A 240 -18.71 -6.53 25.79
N ASP A 241 -18.67 -5.31 26.31
CA ASP A 241 -18.47 -4.10 25.54
C ASP A 241 -17.13 -3.50 25.98
N VAL A 242 -16.22 -3.23 25.04
CA VAL A 242 -14.88 -2.67 25.30
C VAL A 242 -14.63 -1.51 24.34
N LEU A 243 -14.18 -0.38 24.90
CA LEU A 243 -13.68 0.77 24.17
C LEU A 243 -12.24 1.02 24.60
N VAL A 244 -11.31 1.01 23.64
CA VAL A 244 -9.94 1.48 23.83
C VAL A 244 -9.76 2.73 23.01
N SER A 245 -9.28 3.79 23.62
CA SER A 245 -8.87 5.05 22.99
C SER A 245 -7.36 5.09 22.92
N LEU A 246 -6.82 5.55 21.79
CA LEU A 246 -5.39 5.64 21.53
C LEU A 246 -4.98 7.11 21.41
N ALA A 247 -3.88 7.45 22.05
CA ALA A 247 -3.11 8.65 21.77
C ALA A 247 -1.61 8.30 21.75
N ALA A 248 -0.93 8.55 20.63
CA ALA A 248 0.49 8.27 20.46
C ALA A 248 1.22 9.48 19.88
N GLN A 249 2.54 9.51 20.04
CA GLN A 249 3.39 10.60 19.56
C GLN A 249 4.54 10.07 18.71
N VAL A 250 4.74 10.71 17.56
CA VAL A 250 5.79 10.41 16.59
C VAL A 250 6.87 11.49 16.64
N ASP A 251 8.14 11.10 16.64
CA ASP A 251 9.27 12.02 16.61
C ASP A 251 9.68 12.45 15.20
N ASP A 252 10.68 13.33 15.10
CA ASP A 252 11.20 13.86 13.83
C ASP A 252 11.99 12.82 13.01
N ASP A 253 12.16 11.59 13.52
CA ASP A 253 12.72 10.42 12.83
C ASP A 253 11.62 9.45 12.37
N ALA A 254 10.35 9.87 12.46
CA ALA A 254 9.17 9.07 12.12
C ALA A 254 9.03 7.80 12.98
N HIS A 255 9.39 7.83 14.26
CA HIS A 255 9.20 6.71 15.18
C HIS A 255 8.17 7.03 16.25
N VAL A 256 7.34 6.06 16.62
CA VAL A 256 6.45 6.21 17.77
C VAL A 256 7.28 6.22 19.05
N THR A 257 7.16 7.29 19.85
CA THR A 257 7.95 7.51 21.07
C THR A 257 7.16 7.32 22.36
N SER A 258 5.85 7.52 22.30
CA SER A 258 4.93 7.22 23.40
C SER A 258 3.57 6.78 22.89
N ILE A 259 2.92 5.90 23.66
CA ILE A 259 1.55 5.44 23.42
C ILE A 259 0.80 5.50 24.75
N THR A 260 -0.40 6.06 24.70
CA THR A 260 -1.38 6.06 25.79
C THR A 260 -2.66 5.38 25.30
N LEU A 261 -3.12 4.37 26.04
CA LEU A 261 -4.34 3.63 25.76
C LEU A 261 -5.30 3.82 26.92
N GLY A 262 -6.41 4.53 26.70
CA GLY A 262 -7.49 4.67 27.67
C GLY A 262 -8.56 3.63 27.41
N MET A 263 -8.87 2.80 28.39
CA MET A 263 -9.85 1.72 28.24
C MET A 263 -11.08 1.97 29.08
N GLU A 264 -12.24 1.59 28.55
CA GLU A 264 -13.50 1.51 29.25
C GLU A 264 -14.22 0.23 28.81
N GLY A 265 -15.03 -0.35 29.68
CA GLY A 265 -15.86 -1.46 29.28
C GLY A 265 -16.91 -1.88 30.29
N ALA A 266 -17.73 -2.83 29.87
CA ALA A 266 -18.79 -3.43 30.65
C ALA A 266 -18.93 -4.91 30.33
N LEU A 267 -19.04 -5.75 31.36
CA LEU A 267 -19.43 -7.15 31.24
C LEU A 267 -20.80 -7.34 31.90
N ARG A 268 -21.77 -7.82 31.13
CA ARG A 268 -23.11 -8.21 31.60
C ARG A 268 -23.28 -9.70 31.40
N GLU A 269 -23.70 -10.41 32.44
CA GLU A 269 -24.08 -11.81 32.31
C GLU A 269 -25.46 -12.03 32.90
N SER A 270 -26.22 -12.93 32.29
CA SER A 270 -27.56 -13.28 32.71
C SER A 270 -27.76 -14.79 32.60
N THR A 271 -28.54 -15.34 33.51
CA THR A 271 -29.05 -16.71 33.42
C THR A 271 -30.53 -16.67 33.70
N THR A 272 -31.34 -17.25 32.81
CA THR A 272 -32.80 -17.31 32.91
C THR A 272 -33.24 -18.76 32.79
N GLY A 273 -34.03 -19.25 33.75
CA GLY A 273 -34.56 -20.62 33.73
C GLY A 273 -35.80 -20.77 34.61
N SER A 274 -36.23 -22.01 34.81
CA SER A 274 -37.42 -22.32 35.64
C SER A 274 -37.32 -21.87 37.10
N GLU A 275 -36.10 -21.67 37.60
CA GLU A 275 -35.82 -21.22 38.97
C GLU A 275 -35.73 -19.68 39.12
N GLY A 276 -35.88 -18.93 38.01
CA GLY A 276 -35.81 -17.47 38.00
C GLY A 276 -34.68 -16.92 37.12
N SER A 277 -34.39 -15.63 37.26
CA SER A 277 -33.33 -14.93 36.52
C SER A 277 -32.26 -14.38 37.46
N THR A 278 -30.99 -14.62 37.17
CA THR A 278 -29.83 -14.00 37.84
C THR A 278 -29.05 -13.15 36.85
N SER A 279 -28.44 -12.06 37.34
CA SER A 279 -27.60 -11.19 36.50
C SER A 279 -26.34 -10.70 37.23
N ALA A 280 -25.19 -10.87 36.60
CA ALA A 280 -23.91 -10.30 37.03
C ALA A 280 -23.57 -9.09 36.14
N TYR A 281 -22.95 -8.07 36.74
CA TYR A 281 -22.57 -6.85 36.04
C TYR A 281 -21.26 -6.30 36.61
N LEU A 282 -20.30 -6.08 35.73
CA LEU A 282 -19.01 -5.44 35.97
C LEU A 282 -18.87 -4.27 35.01
N ASP A 283 -18.35 -3.15 35.50
CA ASP A 283 -17.92 -2.04 34.66
C ASP A 283 -16.64 -1.42 35.20
N GLY A 284 -15.92 -0.72 34.33
CA GLY A 284 -14.70 -0.03 34.72
C GLY A 284 -13.79 0.20 33.54
N GLY A 285 -12.58 0.63 33.87
CA GLY A 285 -11.60 1.03 32.89
C GLY A 285 -10.29 1.40 33.56
N GLY A 286 -9.36 1.88 32.75
CA GLY A 286 -8.06 2.34 33.21
C GLY A 286 -7.25 2.91 32.05
N THR A 287 -6.10 3.48 32.37
CA THR A 287 -5.18 4.03 31.37
C THR A 287 -3.86 3.27 31.39
N PHE A 288 -3.40 2.86 30.22
CA PHE A 288 -2.07 2.32 29.97
C PHE A 288 -1.23 3.42 29.34
N THR A 289 -0.01 3.62 29.82
CA THR A 289 0.92 4.55 29.18
C THR A 289 2.27 3.86 29.07
N SER A 290 2.81 3.83 27.85
CA SER A 290 4.16 3.37 27.57
C SER A 290 5.00 4.53 27.04
N ARG A 291 6.26 4.57 27.50
CA ARG A 291 7.29 5.51 27.07
C ARG A 291 8.58 4.70 26.96
N SER A 292 9.25 4.76 25.81
CA SER A 292 10.35 3.88 25.40
C SER A 292 9.87 2.57 24.76
N PHE A 293 9.95 2.51 23.43
CA PHE A 293 9.79 1.28 22.64
C PHE A 293 11.18 0.88 22.17
N ALA A 294 11.78 -0.11 22.82
CA ALA A 294 12.86 -0.86 22.21
C ALA A 294 12.24 -2.11 21.58
N PRO A 295 12.65 -2.51 20.36
CA PRO A 295 12.16 -3.74 19.75
C PRO A 295 12.32 -4.92 20.72
N GLY A 296 11.22 -5.58 21.09
CA GLY A 296 11.21 -6.73 21.99
C GLY A 296 11.23 -6.42 23.50
N GLU A 297 11.07 -5.16 23.94
CA GLU A 297 10.80 -4.86 25.36
C GLU A 297 9.31 -4.95 25.69
N ASP A 298 8.97 -5.79 26.67
CA ASP A 298 7.61 -5.96 27.19
C ASP A 298 7.02 -4.61 27.68
N PHE A 299 5.78 -4.36 27.30
CA PHE A 299 4.96 -3.24 27.79
C PHE A 299 4.93 -3.23 29.32
N ARG A 300 5.58 -2.25 29.96
CA ARG A 300 5.48 -2.05 31.41
C ARG A 300 4.27 -1.18 31.74
N TYR A 301 3.26 -1.81 32.32
CA TYR A 301 2.01 -1.16 32.70
C TYR A 301 2.06 -0.50 34.07
N THR A 302 1.63 0.76 34.14
CA THR A 302 1.11 1.38 35.36
C THR A 302 -0.32 1.84 35.08
N GLY A 303 -1.28 1.09 35.63
CA GLY A 303 -2.69 1.41 35.51
C GLY A 303 -3.21 2.20 36.69
N ASP A 304 -3.80 3.37 36.41
CA ASP A 304 -4.80 3.97 37.29
C ASP A 304 -6.18 3.57 36.75
N GLY A 305 -6.87 2.69 37.48
CA GLY A 305 -8.14 2.13 37.04
C GLY A 305 -8.85 1.34 38.13
N GLY A 306 -10.16 1.55 38.27
CA GLY A 306 -10.99 0.91 39.28
C GLY A 306 -12.09 0.09 38.65
N ILE A 307 -11.93 -1.23 38.54
CA ILE A 307 -13.03 -2.12 38.15
C ILE A 307 -14.04 -2.20 39.30
N ARG A 308 -15.28 -1.82 39.01
CA ARG A 308 -16.39 -1.80 39.96
C ARG A 308 -17.25 -3.05 39.78
N ARG A 309 -17.59 -3.68 40.90
CA ARG A 309 -18.65 -4.68 40.95
C ARG A 309 -19.96 -3.95 41.15
N ALA A 310 -20.80 -3.90 40.13
CA ALA A 310 -22.08 -3.23 40.21
C ALA A 310 -23.25 -4.20 40.50
N SER A 311 -23.00 -5.51 40.46
CA SER A 311 -23.91 -6.56 40.95
C SER A 311 -23.28 -7.40 42.08
N GLN A 312 -24.11 -7.84 43.03
CA GLN A 312 -23.74 -8.79 44.09
C GLN A 312 -23.42 -10.20 43.57
N HIS A 313 -23.82 -10.51 42.33
CA HIS A 313 -23.63 -11.82 41.70
C HIS A 313 -22.34 -11.92 40.88
N ALA A 314 -21.57 -10.83 40.77
CA ALA A 314 -20.30 -10.85 40.05
C ALA A 314 -19.20 -11.55 40.88
N THR A 315 -18.52 -12.53 40.30
CA THR A 315 -17.48 -13.36 40.93
C THR A 315 -16.06 -12.80 40.71
N SER A 316 -15.07 -13.24 41.48
CA SER A 316 -13.66 -12.84 41.25
C SER A 316 -13.10 -13.34 39.93
N ALA A 317 -13.46 -14.55 39.51
CA ALA A 317 -13.05 -15.08 38.21
C ALA A 317 -13.57 -14.20 37.05
N GLN A 318 -14.84 -13.79 37.07
CA GLN A 318 -15.41 -12.88 36.06
C GLN A 318 -14.67 -11.53 36.04
N LYS A 319 -14.26 -11.02 37.21
CA LYS A 319 -13.48 -9.79 37.31
C LYS A 319 -12.10 -9.93 36.69
N GLU A 320 -11.41 -11.04 36.93
CA GLU A 320 -10.09 -11.31 36.35
C GLU A 320 -10.16 -11.45 34.83
N LEU A 321 -11.15 -12.18 34.31
CA LEU A 321 -11.41 -12.33 32.88
C LEU A 321 -11.72 -10.98 32.21
N PHE A 322 -12.56 -10.16 32.84
CA PHE A 322 -12.88 -8.82 32.32
C PHE A 322 -11.64 -7.91 32.26
N ILE A 323 -10.78 -7.96 33.27
CA ILE A 323 -9.51 -7.20 33.27
C ILE A 323 -8.58 -7.67 32.15
N ALA A 324 -8.46 -8.98 31.96
CA ALA A 324 -7.63 -9.54 30.91
C ALA A 324 -8.14 -9.17 29.52
N ALA A 325 -9.45 -9.31 29.23
CA ALA A 325 -10.02 -8.93 27.94
C ALA A 325 -9.80 -7.44 27.61
N LEU A 326 -9.95 -6.55 28.60
CA LEU A 326 -9.63 -5.14 28.43
C LEU A 326 -8.13 -4.94 28.11
N THR A 327 -7.26 -5.63 28.84
CA THR A 327 -5.80 -5.54 28.67
C THR A 327 -5.37 -6.04 27.29
N ASP A 328 -5.89 -7.19 26.87
CA ASP A 328 -5.58 -7.81 25.58
C ASP A 328 -6.06 -6.94 24.42
N ALA A 329 -7.25 -6.32 24.54
CA ALA A 329 -7.75 -5.36 23.55
C ALA A 329 -6.82 -4.13 23.43
N ALA A 330 -6.35 -3.60 24.56
CA ALA A 330 -5.43 -2.47 24.57
C ALA A 330 -4.06 -2.84 23.98
N VAL A 331 -3.50 -3.98 24.38
CA VAL A 331 -2.22 -4.48 23.85
C VAL A 331 -2.33 -4.73 22.34
N GLY A 332 -3.44 -5.35 21.88
CA GLY A 332 -3.69 -5.58 20.46
C GLY A 332 -3.73 -4.29 19.65
N LEU A 333 -4.45 -3.26 20.12
CA LEU A 333 -4.44 -1.95 19.47
C LEU A 333 -3.05 -1.30 19.49
N GLY A 334 -2.31 -1.43 20.59
CA GLY A 334 -0.94 -0.94 20.69
C GLY A 334 0.02 -1.59 19.71
N ALA A 335 -0.10 -2.92 19.52
CA ALA A 335 0.68 -3.67 18.54
C ALA A 335 0.39 -3.22 17.10
N ILE A 336 -0.89 -3.08 16.72
CA ILE A 336 -1.28 -2.56 15.40
C ILE A 336 -0.63 -1.20 15.11
N VAL A 337 -0.55 -0.32 16.12
CA VAL A 337 0.07 1.00 15.96
C VAL A 337 1.58 0.90 15.72
N LEU A 338 2.27 0.07 16.52
CA LEU A 338 3.73 -0.06 16.45
C LEU A 338 4.20 -0.85 15.24
N ASP A 339 3.45 -1.87 14.84
CA ASP A 339 3.89 -2.81 13.81
C ASP A 339 3.34 -2.44 12.44
N ASP A 340 2.06 -2.07 12.34
CA ASP A 340 1.40 -1.87 11.04
C ASP A 340 1.25 -0.38 10.69
N VAL A 341 0.78 0.47 11.61
CA VAL A 341 0.64 1.93 11.35
C VAL A 341 2.00 2.61 11.21
N GLU A 342 2.97 2.30 12.09
CA GLU A 342 4.33 2.83 11.97
C GLU A 342 4.99 2.40 10.66
N ARG A 343 4.84 1.13 10.26
CA ARG A 343 5.31 0.66 8.96
C ARG A 343 4.66 1.44 7.82
N PHE A 344 3.35 1.68 7.89
CA PHE A 344 2.61 2.39 6.85
C PHE A 344 3.09 3.82 6.63
N PHE A 345 3.15 4.66 7.68
CA PHE A 345 3.57 6.06 7.49
C PHE A 345 5.06 6.21 7.25
N ARG A 346 5.89 5.21 7.62
CA ARG A 346 7.31 5.15 7.27
C ARG A 346 7.55 4.59 5.86
N GLY A 347 6.54 3.96 5.26
CA GLY A 347 6.61 3.32 3.96
C GLY A 347 6.44 4.24 2.75
N GLY A 348 6.18 5.54 2.95
CA GLY A 348 5.98 6.50 1.85
C GLY A 348 4.55 7.02 1.70
N SER A 349 3.56 6.41 2.36
CA SER A 349 2.13 6.67 2.07
C SER A 349 1.59 8.03 2.56
N CYS A 350 2.30 8.71 3.47
CA CYS A 350 1.79 9.91 4.15
C CYS A 350 2.39 11.23 3.63
N ILE A 351 3.45 11.18 2.82
CA ILE A 351 4.17 12.38 2.36
C ILE A 351 4.56 12.22 0.90
N ASP A 352 4.08 13.14 0.06
CA ASP A 352 4.58 13.34 -1.29
C ASP A 352 5.87 14.16 -1.26
N VAL A 353 6.96 13.60 -1.77
CA VAL A 353 8.22 14.35 -1.95
C VAL A 353 8.16 15.12 -3.26
N LEU A 354 8.60 16.38 -3.24
CA LEU A 354 8.63 17.26 -4.40
C LEU A 354 10.05 17.77 -4.64
N VAL A 355 10.53 17.66 -5.87
CA VAL A 355 11.87 18.10 -6.28
C VAL A 355 11.76 19.16 -7.37
N THR A 356 12.40 20.32 -7.16
CA THR A 356 12.40 21.43 -8.13
C THR A 356 13.81 21.97 -8.36
N PRO A 357 14.32 22.02 -9.60
CA PRO A 357 13.72 21.44 -10.80
C PRO A 357 13.83 19.90 -10.79
N GLY A 358 12.82 19.24 -11.36
CA GLY A 358 12.83 17.80 -11.58
C GLY A 358 13.61 17.36 -12.82
N PRO A 359 13.47 16.09 -13.24
CA PRO A 359 14.13 15.50 -14.40
C PRO A 359 13.94 16.25 -15.71
N ASP A 360 12.81 16.92 -15.89
CA ASP A 360 12.50 17.66 -17.12
C ASP A 360 13.44 18.85 -17.39
N ALA A 361 14.12 19.38 -16.37
CA ALA A 361 15.11 20.42 -16.56
C ALA A 361 16.47 19.89 -17.02
N TYR A 362 16.64 18.56 -17.10
CA TYR A 362 17.86 17.92 -17.56
C TYR A 362 17.88 17.81 -19.10
N GLN A 363 18.69 18.66 -19.73
CA GLN A 363 18.75 18.89 -21.19
C GLN A 363 20.11 18.58 -21.80
N ASP A 364 21.19 18.59 -21.02
CA ASP A 364 22.57 18.39 -21.51
C ASP A 364 23.36 17.32 -20.74
N ALA A 365 24.24 16.62 -21.44
CA ALA A 365 25.21 15.71 -20.82
C ALA A 365 26.14 16.49 -19.89
N GLY A 366 26.35 15.98 -18.68
CA GLY A 366 27.14 16.62 -17.62
C GLY A 366 26.50 17.87 -17.01
N GLN A 367 25.24 18.21 -17.34
CA GLN A 367 24.54 19.33 -16.72
C GLN A 367 24.42 19.15 -15.22
N SER A 368 24.64 20.23 -14.48
CA SER A 368 24.34 20.30 -13.05
C SER A 368 23.03 21.04 -12.80
N LEU A 369 22.17 20.46 -11.96
CA LEU A 369 20.91 21.04 -11.48
C LEU A 369 21.03 21.31 -9.97
N GLU A 370 20.76 22.53 -9.56
CA GLU A 370 20.54 22.87 -8.15
C GLU A 370 19.08 22.60 -7.81
N GLN A 371 18.84 21.55 -7.03
CA GLN A 371 17.51 21.04 -6.72
C GLN A 371 17.11 21.36 -5.29
N GLU A 372 15.86 21.74 -5.12
CA GLU A 372 15.19 21.95 -3.86
C GLU A 372 14.22 20.78 -3.60
N ILE A 373 14.36 20.15 -2.43
CA ILE A 373 13.55 19.03 -1.99
C ILE A 373 12.62 19.51 -0.88
N THR A 374 11.32 19.37 -1.10
CA THR A 374 10.24 19.70 -0.15
C THR A 374 9.29 18.51 -0.02
N GLY A 375 8.32 18.61 0.89
CA GLY A 375 7.29 17.59 1.07
C GLY A 375 5.92 18.20 1.25
N ARG A 376 4.89 17.45 0.83
CA ARG A 376 3.50 17.75 1.14
C ARG A 376 2.82 16.55 1.76
N SER A 377 1.93 16.81 2.70
CA SER A 377 1.12 15.77 3.32
C SER A 377 0.05 15.31 2.33
N THR A 378 -0.07 13.99 2.16
CA THR A 378 -1.07 13.39 1.25
C THR A 378 -2.51 13.58 1.76
N VAL A 379 -2.67 13.95 3.03
CA VAL A 379 -3.97 14.07 3.71
C VAL A 379 -4.59 15.45 3.52
N ASP A 380 -3.81 16.51 3.78
CA ASP A 380 -4.29 17.91 3.81
C ASP A 380 -3.60 18.81 2.77
N GLY A 381 -2.60 18.29 2.05
CA GLY A 381 -1.83 19.03 1.04
C GLY A 381 -0.90 20.10 1.63
N GLU A 382 -0.80 20.21 2.96
CA GLU A 382 0.07 21.17 3.62
C GLU A 382 1.55 20.82 3.44
N GLU A 383 2.41 21.84 3.44
CA GLU A 383 3.86 21.65 3.40
C GLU A 383 4.35 20.96 4.68
N VAL A 384 5.28 20.03 4.52
CA VAL A 384 5.84 19.25 5.62
C VAL A 384 7.25 19.70 5.94
N GLU A 385 7.43 20.19 7.16
CA GLU A 385 8.74 20.47 7.73
C GLU A 385 9.42 19.16 8.17
N GLY A 386 10.69 18.99 7.82
CA GLY A 386 11.43 17.78 8.15
C GLY A 386 12.88 17.87 7.69
N ARG A 387 13.47 16.72 7.41
CA ARG A 387 14.79 16.62 6.80
C ARG A 387 14.71 15.78 5.54
N ALA A 388 15.35 16.22 4.47
CA ALA A 388 15.41 15.49 3.23
C ALA A 388 16.85 15.20 2.80
N SER A 389 17.02 14.12 2.06
CA SER A 389 18.28 13.67 1.47
C SER A 389 18.03 13.18 0.06
N ALA A 390 19.08 13.19 -0.76
CA ALA A 390 19.09 12.57 -2.07
C ALA A 390 20.29 11.63 -2.18
N GLU A 391 20.10 10.46 -2.77
CA GLU A 391 21.13 9.45 -2.97
C GLU A 391 21.05 8.91 -4.39
N LEU A 392 22.20 8.78 -5.05
CA LEU A 392 22.26 8.18 -6.37
C LEU A 392 22.15 6.65 -6.21
N GLN A 393 21.17 6.03 -6.87
CA GLN A 393 21.06 4.58 -6.90
C GLN A 393 21.99 3.97 -7.95
N ASP A 394 21.96 4.51 -9.17
CA ASP A 394 22.70 3.96 -10.31
C ASP A 394 23.09 5.03 -11.34
N GLY A 395 24.09 4.69 -12.16
CA GLY A 395 24.45 5.44 -13.36
C GLY A 395 25.73 6.29 -13.27
N GLY A 396 26.01 7.03 -14.34
CA GLY A 396 27.21 7.89 -14.47
C GLY A 396 27.06 9.28 -13.83
N ALA A 397 25.96 9.52 -13.12
CA ALA A 397 25.63 10.79 -12.50
C ALA A 397 26.29 10.95 -11.11
N SER A 398 26.04 12.08 -10.45
CA SER A 398 26.42 12.32 -9.06
C SER A 398 25.44 13.25 -8.36
N VAL A 399 25.32 13.12 -7.04
CA VAL A 399 24.51 13.99 -6.18
C VAL A 399 25.39 14.50 -5.03
N SER A 400 25.26 15.79 -4.67
CA SER A 400 26.04 16.40 -3.59
C SER A 400 25.23 17.45 -2.80
N PRO A 401 25.17 17.37 -1.47
CA PRO A 401 25.64 16.26 -0.64
C PRO A 401 24.79 14.99 -0.88
N SER A 402 25.41 13.81 -0.86
CA SER A 402 24.72 12.53 -1.03
C SER A 402 24.37 11.94 0.33
N ALA A 403 23.15 11.40 0.45
CA ALA A 403 22.63 10.71 1.64
C ALA A 403 22.66 11.54 2.95
N GLU A 404 22.96 12.84 2.88
CA GLU A 404 22.96 13.74 4.03
C GLU A 404 21.56 14.33 4.24
N LEU A 405 20.99 14.11 5.43
CA LEU A 405 19.72 14.68 5.82
C LEU A 405 19.88 16.17 6.18
N ALA A 406 19.30 17.05 5.36
CA ALA A 406 19.27 18.50 5.58
C ALA A 406 17.84 19.00 5.82
N PRO A 407 17.62 20.05 6.63
CA PRO A 407 16.28 20.61 6.85
C PRO A 407 15.58 21.02 5.55
N THR A 408 14.28 20.78 5.43
CA THR A 408 13.48 21.23 4.27
C THR A 408 13.28 22.76 4.30
N PRO A 409 13.31 23.46 3.16
CA PRO A 409 13.70 22.98 1.83
C PRO A 409 15.18 22.58 1.75
N ALA A 410 15.45 21.31 1.45
CA ALA A 410 16.81 20.79 1.37
C ALA A 410 17.37 21.05 -0.02
N ARG A 411 18.64 21.42 -0.11
CA ARG A 411 19.29 21.76 -1.38
C ARG A 411 20.36 20.75 -1.73
N VAL A 412 20.26 20.17 -2.92
CA VAL A 412 21.23 19.23 -3.46
C VAL A 412 21.61 19.63 -4.88
N ARG A 413 22.84 19.31 -5.27
CA ARG A 413 23.29 19.42 -6.65
C ARG A 413 23.29 18.05 -7.29
N TYR A 414 22.39 17.84 -8.24
CA TYR A 414 22.48 16.73 -9.18
C TYR A 414 23.43 17.11 -10.32
N THR A 415 24.28 16.20 -10.77
CA THR A 415 25.08 16.34 -12.00
C THR A 415 24.94 15.08 -12.81
N GLY A 416 24.32 15.20 -13.99
CA GLY A 416 24.04 14.05 -14.83
C GLY A 416 25.29 13.44 -15.48
N PRO A 417 25.14 12.28 -16.14
CA PRO A 417 26.25 11.58 -16.77
C PRO A 417 26.92 12.44 -17.84
N SER A 418 28.24 12.26 -18.02
CA SER A 418 29.00 12.98 -19.05
C SER A 418 28.74 12.46 -20.47
N GLU A 419 28.20 11.24 -20.59
CA GLU A 419 27.86 10.62 -21.87
C GLU A 419 26.39 10.90 -22.20
N SER A 420 26.10 11.15 -23.49
CA SER A 420 24.76 11.57 -23.92
C SER A 420 23.69 10.48 -23.83
N ASP A 421 24.11 9.22 -23.81
CA ASP A 421 23.27 8.03 -23.62
C ASP A 421 23.26 7.56 -22.15
N GLY A 422 23.94 8.28 -21.25
CA GLY A 422 23.98 7.97 -19.84
C GLY A 422 22.65 8.26 -19.13
N THR A 423 22.32 7.43 -18.15
CA THR A 423 21.21 7.64 -17.21
C THR A 423 21.73 7.86 -15.79
N GLY A 424 20.88 8.42 -14.93
CA GLY A 424 21.10 8.45 -13.49
C GLY A 424 19.78 8.38 -12.74
N SER A 425 19.68 7.50 -11.75
CA SER A 425 18.49 7.39 -10.90
C SER A 425 18.79 7.92 -9.51
N VAL A 426 17.95 8.81 -9.00
CA VAL A 426 18.13 9.45 -7.69
C VAL A 426 16.94 9.12 -6.79
N HIS A 427 17.26 8.54 -5.63
CA HIS A 427 16.32 8.31 -4.55
C HIS A 427 16.29 9.52 -3.62
N TYR A 428 15.12 10.14 -3.50
CA TYR A 428 14.85 11.23 -2.57
C TYR A 428 14.06 10.67 -1.39
N ARG A 429 14.51 11.05 -0.19
CA ARG A 429 13.86 10.65 1.06
C ARG A 429 13.64 11.88 1.91
N LEU A 430 12.44 12.03 2.45
CA LEU A 430 12.08 13.05 3.42
C LEU A 430 11.60 12.38 4.70
N VAL A 431 12.17 12.74 5.85
CA VAL A 431 11.81 12.22 7.18
C VAL A 431 11.25 13.35 8.03
N SER A 432 10.08 13.12 8.63
CA SER A 432 9.42 14.05 9.54
C SER A 432 8.56 13.29 10.56
N ARG A 433 7.98 14.01 11.52
CA ARG A 433 6.97 13.45 12.43
C ARG A 433 5.65 13.07 11.78
N ARG A 434 5.37 13.54 10.55
CA ARG A 434 4.22 13.10 9.75
C ARG A 434 4.49 11.79 8.99
N GLY A 435 5.72 11.28 9.04
CA GLY A 435 6.14 10.04 8.38
C GLY A 435 7.36 10.22 7.48
N ILE A 436 7.57 9.26 6.59
CA ILE A 436 8.63 9.27 5.59
C ILE A 436 7.99 9.37 4.21
N GLY A 437 8.48 10.31 3.40
CA GLY A 437 8.19 10.38 1.97
C GLY A 437 9.36 9.82 1.17
N LEU A 438 9.05 9.09 0.10
CA LEU A 438 10.01 8.46 -0.80
C LEU A 438 9.67 8.85 -2.23
N LEU A 439 10.68 9.15 -3.04
CA LEU A 439 10.53 9.44 -4.46
C LEU A 439 11.76 9.00 -5.23
N ASP A 440 11.58 8.18 -6.25
CA ASP A 440 12.62 7.82 -7.20
C ASP A 440 12.42 8.62 -8.48
N LEU A 441 13.47 9.30 -8.95
CA LEU A 441 13.44 10.03 -10.22
C LEU A 441 14.56 9.57 -11.13
N ASP A 442 14.18 9.23 -12.36
CA ASP A 442 15.10 8.86 -13.42
C ASP A 442 15.45 10.07 -14.29
N TYR A 443 16.74 10.33 -14.39
CA TYR A 443 17.31 11.35 -15.25
C TYR A 443 17.93 10.67 -16.45
N ALA A 444 17.38 10.95 -17.61
CA ALA A 444 17.91 10.51 -18.88
C ALA A 444 17.84 11.70 -19.85
N LEU A 445 18.82 11.79 -20.76
CA LEU A 445 18.70 12.68 -21.91
C LEU A 445 17.72 12.08 -22.91
N ALA A 446 16.94 12.93 -23.58
CA ALA A 446 16.25 12.46 -24.77
C ALA A 446 17.30 12.32 -25.86
N ASP A 447 17.62 11.06 -26.20
CA ASP A 447 18.52 10.74 -27.30
C ASP A 447 18.00 11.36 -28.62
N ALA A 448 16.69 11.22 -28.87
CA ALA A 448 15.96 11.97 -29.88
C ALA A 448 14.46 12.04 -29.56
N TRP A 449 13.80 13.04 -30.11
CA TRP A 449 12.36 13.09 -30.30
C TRP A 449 12.04 12.71 -31.74
N VAL A 450 11.18 11.71 -31.91
CA VAL A 450 10.83 11.15 -33.20
C VAL A 450 9.36 11.41 -33.47
N LEU A 451 9.08 12.04 -34.61
CA LEU A 451 7.76 12.09 -35.21
C LEU A 451 7.72 11.08 -36.35
N ASP A 452 6.75 10.18 -36.34
CA ASP A 452 6.46 9.28 -37.46
C ASP A 452 4.96 8.97 -37.50
N GLN A 453 4.19 9.87 -38.11
CA GLN A 453 2.73 9.81 -38.13
C GLN A 453 2.24 9.82 -39.57
N SER A 454 1.13 9.14 -39.86
CA SER A 454 0.45 9.20 -41.16
C SER A 454 -0.96 9.72 -40.99
N TRP A 455 -1.34 10.68 -41.82
CA TRP A 455 -2.68 11.25 -41.85
C TRP A 455 -3.09 11.57 -43.28
N ASP A 456 -4.32 11.22 -43.63
CA ASP A 456 -4.88 11.40 -44.97
C ASP A 456 -3.97 10.92 -46.13
N GLY A 457 -3.21 9.84 -45.92
CA GLY A 457 -2.27 9.33 -46.93
C GLY A 457 -0.96 10.12 -47.06
N VAL A 458 -0.70 11.08 -46.17
CA VAL A 458 0.55 11.82 -46.03
C VAL A 458 1.28 11.38 -44.76
N ARG A 459 2.56 11.02 -44.88
CA ARG A 459 3.42 10.66 -43.76
C ARG A 459 4.27 11.86 -43.34
N TYR A 460 4.26 12.16 -42.05
CA TYR A 460 5.02 13.21 -41.38
C TYR A 460 6.14 12.56 -40.58
N THR A 461 7.38 12.98 -40.83
CA THR A 461 8.56 12.43 -40.17
C THR A 461 9.48 13.53 -39.70
N ALA A 462 9.94 13.45 -38.45
CA ALA A 462 11.00 14.31 -37.92
C ALA A 462 11.86 13.53 -36.92
N THR A 463 13.10 13.97 -36.74
CA THR A 463 13.98 13.48 -35.69
C THR A 463 14.77 14.66 -35.16
N LYS A 464 14.57 14.99 -33.88
CA LYS A 464 15.28 16.06 -33.17
C LYS A 464 16.15 15.42 -32.11
N CYS A 465 17.45 15.66 -32.15
CA CYS A 465 18.38 15.16 -31.14
C CYS A 465 18.45 16.15 -29.97
N GLY A 466 18.46 15.65 -28.73
CA GLY A 466 18.50 16.47 -27.52
C GLY A 466 17.12 16.99 -27.08
N GLY A 467 17.08 18.22 -26.58
CA GLY A 467 15.86 18.88 -26.09
C GLY A 467 14.79 19.15 -27.15
N LEU A 468 13.62 19.59 -26.68
CA LEU A 468 12.48 19.98 -27.54
C LEU A 468 12.64 21.37 -28.14
N ASP A 469 13.54 22.20 -27.62
CA ASP A 469 13.78 23.57 -28.04
C ASP A 469 14.68 23.66 -29.30
N GLY A 470 14.72 24.85 -29.89
CA GLY A 470 15.54 25.14 -31.06
C GLY A 470 14.92 24.71 -32.39
N GLU A 471 15.76 24.58 -33.43
CA GLU A 471 15.30 24.33 -34.80
C GLU A 471 14.75 22.91 -35.01
N TRP A 472 13.61 22.83 -35.68
CA TRP A 472 12.94 21.61 -36.10
C TRP A 472 12.76 21.56 -37.61
N THR A 473 12.80 20.34 -38.15
CA THR A 473 12.48 20.07 -39.56
C THR A 473 11.57 18.86 -39.64
N VAL A 474 10.31 19.09 -40.02
CA VAL A 474 9.33 18.03 -40.30
C VAL A 474 9.25 17.84 -41.81
N THR A 475 9.48 16.62 -42.27
CA THR A 475 9.24 16.23 -43.66
C THR A 475 7.85 15.63 -43.79
N ARG A 476 7.07 16.06 -44.78
CA ARG A 476 5.79 15.42 -45.12
C ARG A 476 5.80 14.88 -46.55
N LYS A 477 5.41 13.62 -46.76
CA LYS A 477 5.37 12.98 -48.08
C LYS A 477 4.21 11.99 -48.18
N GLY A 478 3.48 12.01 -49.29
CA GLY A 478 2.45 11.01 -49.56
C GLY A 478 1.47 11.38 -50.66
N THR A 479 0.30 10.76 -50.66
CA THR A 479 -0.79 10.99 -51.62
C THR A 479 -2.05 11.33 -50.84
N PRO A 480 -2.39 12.63 -50.69
CA PRO A 480 -3.60 13.07 -50.00
C PRO A 480 -4.85 12.38 -50.55
N SER A 481 -5.83 12.08 -49.70
CA SER A 481 -7.06 11.47 -50.18
C SER A 481 -7.83 12.46 -51.08
N GLY A 482 -8.49 11.94 -52.11
CA GLY A 482 -9.34 12.74 -53.01
C GLY A 482 -8.62 13.52 -54.12
N ASN A 483 -7.30 13.78 -54.02
CA ASN A 483 -6.60 14.65 -54.98
C ASN A 483 -5.86 13.90 -56.11
N GLY A 484 -5.47 12.64 -55.90
CA GLY A 484 -4.81 11.81 -56.93
C GLY A 484 -3.38 12.22 -57.31
N GLY A 485 -2.74 13.08 -56.52
CA GLY A 485 -1.38 13.56 -56.72
C GLY A 485 -0.48 13.38 -55.51
N SER A 486 0.83 13.49 -55.73
CA SER A 486 1.83 13.33 -54.68
C SER A 486 2.18 14.66 -54.02
N LEU A 487 2.07 14.72 -52.71
CA LEU A 487 2.51 15.84 -51.88
C LEU A 487 3.90 15.55 -51.31
N SER A 488 4.80 16.53 -51.36
CA SER A 488 6.09 16.51 -50.68
C SER A 488 6.38 17.90 -50.13
N GLY A 489 6.70 18.03 -48.85
CA GLY A 489 7.01 19.32 -48.23
C GLY A 489 7.94 19.20 -47.04
N THR A 490 8.43 20.37 -46.63
CA THR A 490 9.29 20.56 -45.47
C THR A 490 8.73 21.71 -44.65
N ILE A 491 8.50 21.46 -43.37
CA ILE A 491 8.06 22.43 -42.37
C ILE A 491 9.24 22.66 -41.44
N THR A 492 9.63 23.92 -41.26
CA THR A 492 10.72 24.33 -40.36
C THR A 492 10.20 25.33 -39.35
N PHE A 493 10.58 25.17 -38.09
CA PHE A 493 10.23 26.08 -37.00
C PHE A 493 11.32 26.07 -35.94
N ASP A 494 11.41 27.14 -35.15
CA ASP A 494 12.39 27.29 -34.07
C ASP A 494 11.64 27.57 -32.78
N LEU A 495 11.70 26.64 -31.82
CA LEU A 495 10.94 26.71 -30.58
C LEU A 495 11.74 27.41 -29.48
N ASP A 496 11.08 28.35 -28.81
CA ASP A 496 11.67 29.02 -27.67
C ASP A 496 11.79 28.06 -26.46
N PRO A 497 12.85 28.17 -25.64
CA PRO A 497 13.10 27.22 -24.56
C PRO A 497 12.17 27.36 -23.34
N VAL A 498 11.33 28.42 -23.27
CA VAL A 498 10.46 28.69 -22.12
C VAL A 498 9.02 28.28 -22.40
N GLY A 499 8.48 28.67 -23.55
CA GLY A 499 7.12 28.40 -23.97
C GLY A 499 6.99 27.21 -24.91
N LEU A 500 8.08 26.73 -25.51
CA LEU A 500 8.07 25.77 -26.62
C LEU A 500 7.16 26.23 -27.76
N ILE A 501 7.15 27.54 -28.03
CA ILE A 501 6.38 28.17 -29.10
C ILE A 501 7.35 28.79 -30.11
N GLY A 502 7.03 28.69 -31.39
CA GLY A 502 7.89 29.17 -32.46
C GLY A 502 7.12 29.60 -33.70
N TYR A 503 7.77 30.39 -34.56
CA TYR A 503 7.25 30.68 -35.89
C TYR A 503 7.62 29.55 -36.84
N LEU A 504 6.64 29.07 -37.61
CA LEU A 504 6.87 28.07 -38.65
C LEU A 504 6.88 28.67 -40.04
N THR A 505 7.67 28.06 -40.91
CA THR A 505 7.59 28.20 -42.34
C THR A 505 7.46 26.83 -42.99
N GLU A 506 6.63 26.73 -44.02
CA GLU A 506 6.51 25.54 -44.83
C GLU A 506 6.80 25.85 -46.29
N SER A 507 7.50 24.93 -46.95
CA SER A 507 7.52 24.81 -48.40
C SER A 507 7.01 23.43 -48.82
N SER A 508 6.05 23.38 -49.75
CA SER A 508 5.57 22.10 -50.28
C SER A 508 5.30 22.13 -51.77
N THR A 509 5.35 20.94 -52.36
CA THR A 509 5.13 20.69 -53.78
C THR A 509 4.06 19.62 -53.93
N LEU A 510 3.08 19.90 -54.76
CA LEU A 510 1.96 19.03 -55.05
C LEU A 510 1.94 18.74 -56.56
N SER A 511 2.09 17.46 -56.91
CA SER A 511 2.24 17.02 -58.31
C SER A 511 1.07 16.16 -58.77
N PHE A 512 0.45 16.53 -59.90
CA PHE A 512 -0.66 15.82 -60.53
C PHE A 512 -0.34 15.54 -62.01
N GLY A 513 0.15 14.34 -62.31
CA GLY A 513 0.60 14.03 -63.67
C GLY A 513 1.81 14.88 -64.07
N SER A 514 1.65 15.76 -65.07
CA SER A 514 2.67 16.72 -65.51
C SER A 514 2.63 18.06 -64.77
N ASP A 515 1.56 18.32 -64.03
CA ASP A 515 1.29 19.62 -63.42
C ASP A 515 1.90 19.65 -62.01
N VAL A 516 2.58 20.76 -61.67
CA VAL A 516 3.26 20.95 -60.40
C VAL A 516 2.83 22.29 -59.79
N MET A 517 2.31 22.23 -58.57
CA MET A 517 2.03 23.41 -57.75
C MET A 517 3.03 23.51 -56.62
N HIS A 518 3.53 24.72 -56.40
CA HIS A 518 4.38 25.04 -55.25
C HIS A 518 3.57 25.85 -54.25
N GLY A 519 3.64 25.49 -52.98
CA GLY A 519 3.03 26.27 -51.92
C GLY A 519 4.05 26.65 -50.86
N THR A 520 3.83 27.81 -50.24
CA THR A 520 4.55 28.25 -49.06
C THR A 520 3.57 28.75 -48.02
N TRP A 521 3.76 28.36 -46.76
CA TRP A 521 2.90 28.76 -45.65
C TRP A 521 3.73 29.27 -44.48
N THR A 522 3.10 30.09 -43.64
CA THR A 522 3.66 30.62 -42.40
C THR A 522 2.64 30.49 -41.27
N GLY A 523 3.12 30.36 -40.04
CA GLY A 523 2.24 30.27 -38.88
C GLY A 523 3.00 30.12 -37.57
N MET A 524 2.36 29.47 -36.60
CA MET A 524 2.91 29.18 -35.29
C MET A 524 3.00 27.67 -35.06
N ALA A 525 4.06 27.23 -34.39
CA ALA A 525 4.21 25.88 -33.88
C ALA A 525 4.26 25.92 -32.34
N SER A 526 3.63 24.96 -31.68
CA SER A 526 3.71 24.78 -30.23
C SER A 526 3.84 23.31 -29.88
N LEU A 527 4.58 23.03 -28.80
CA LEU A 527 4.65 21.72 -28.19
C LEU A 527 4.00 21.70 -26.82
N GLU A 528 3.16 20.71 -26.58
CA GLU A 528 2.59 20.42 -25.27
C GLU A 528 2.99 19.02 -24.81
N ARG A 529 3.57 18.91 -23.62
CA ARG A 529 4.00 17.61 -23.09
C ARG A 529 2.79 16.87 -22.50
N ILE A 530 2.60 15.61 -22.90
CA ILE A 530 1.59 14.72 -22.31
C ILE A 530 2.21 13.98 -21.11
N ASP A 531 3.38 13.39 -21.32
CA ASP A 531 4.13 12.61 -20.32
C ASP A 531 5.65 12.63 -20.63
N ASP A 532 6.45 11.86 -19.89
CA ASP A 532 7.92 11.82 -20.02
C ASP A 532 8.43 11.24 -21.34
N ALA A 533 7.57 10.53 -22.07
CA ALA A 533 7.90 9.85 -23.32
C ALA A 533 7.19 10.48 -24.54
N THR A 534 6.22 11.38 -24.33
CA THR A 534 5.26 11.78 -25.36
C THR A 534 4.95 13.28 -25.32
N VAL A 535 4.95 13.91 -26.50
CA VAL A 535 4.67 15.35 -26.69
C VAL A 535 3.76 15.54 -27.89
N GLU A 536 2.80 16.45 -27.81
CA GLU A 536 1.96 16.90 -28.91
C GLU A 536 2.58 18.12 -29.60
N LEU A 537 2.63 18.09 -30.94
CA LEU A 537 2.98 19.21 -31.80
C LEU A 537 1.74 19.70 -32.52
N GLU A 538 1.43 20.97 -32.29
CA GLU A 538 0.40 21.72 -32.97
C GLU A 538 1.05 22.71 -33.95
N LEU A 539 0.49 22.78 -35.16
CA LEU A 539 0.89 23.74 -36.19
C LEU A 539 -0.35 24.55 -36.60
N ASP A 540 -0.34 25.84 -36.30
CA ASP A 540 -1.42 26.79 -36.61
C ASP A 540 -0.97 27.66 -37.79
N TYR A 541 -1.56 27.46 -38.98
CA TYR A 541 -1.16 28.20 -40.17
C TYR A 541 -1.94 29.51 -40.33
N GLU A 542 -1.22 30.63 -40.38
CA GLU A 542 -1.82 31.96 -40.51
C GLU A 542 -2.00 32.39 -41.98
N SER A 543 -1.06 32.03 -42.85
CA SER A 543 -1.07 32.48 -44.25
C SER A 543 -0.39 31.50 -45.18
N GLY A 544 -0.76 31.54 -46.46
CA GLY A 544 -0.07 30.76 -47.49
C GLY A 544 -0.23 31.33 -48.89
N THR A 545 0.70 30.99 -49.76
CA THR A 545 0.69 31.31 -51.18
C THR A 545 0.90 30.06 -52.01
N VAL A 546 0.18 29.95 -53.12
CA VAL A 546 0.33 28.88 -54.09
C VAL A 546 0.77 29.48 -55.42
N GLU A 547 1.79 28.88 -56.03
CA GLU A 547 2.28 29.19 -57.37
C GLU A 547 2.01 28.02 -58.31
N TYR A 548 1.40 28.33 -59.45
CA TYR A 548 1.14 27.39 -60.53
C TYR A 548 1.37 28.09 -61.87
N ASP A 549 2.24 27.53 -62.72
CA ASP A 549 2.56 28.08 -64.06
C ASP A 549 2.93 29.58 -64.05
N GLY A 550 3.71 30.00 -63.04
CA GLY A 550 4.15 31.39 -62.85
C GLY A 550 3.07 32.35 -62.34
N ILE A 551 1.87 31.85 -62.02
CA ILE A 551 0.80 32.62 -61.39
C ILE A 551 0.79 32.32 -59.89
N SER A 552 0.88 33.36 -59.06
CA SER A 552 0.81 33.25 -57.60
C SER A 552 -0.54 33.75 -57.06
N ALA A 553 -1.12 33.02 -56.12
CA ALA A 553 -2.35 33.37 -55.42
C ALA A 553 -2.22 33.11 -53.92
N SER A 554 -2.90 33.90 -53.09
CA SER A 554 -3.06 33.62 -51.66
C SER A 554 -3.97 32.40 -51.47
N ALA A 555 -3.61 31.49 -50.57
CA ALA A 555 -4.49 30.41 -50.14
C ALA A 555 -5.69 31.03 -49.40
N GLY A 556 -6.91 30.74 -49.87
CA GLY A 556 -8.14 31.32 -49.31
C GLY A 556 -8.59 30.67 -48.01
N GLU A 557 -8.15 29.45 -47.74
CA GLU A 557 -8.38 28.68 -46.53
C GLU A 557 -7.13 27.81 -46.32
N VAL A 558 -6.55 27.88 -45.11
CA VAL A 558 -5.47 26.98 -44.71
C VAL A 558 -6.09 25.99 -43.74
N LEU A 559 -5.96 24.70 -44.05
CA LEU A 559 -6.38 23.64 -43.14
C LEU A 559 -5.20 23.30 -42.25
N ASP A 560 -5.42 23.39 -40.95
CA ASP A 560 -4.42 22.94 -39.99
C ASP A 560 -4.21 21.42 -40.11
N PRO A 561 -2.96 20.96 -39.97
CA PRO A 561 -2.67 19.54 -39.94
C PRO A 561 -3.23 18.95 -38.65
N PRO A 562 -3.36 17.61 -38.55
CA PRO A 562 -3.71 16.99 -37.27
C PRO A 562 -2.64 17.32 -36.22
N ILE A 563 -3.04 17.30 -34.95
CA ILE A 563 -2.09 17.24 -33.84
C ILE A 563 -1.17 16.04 -34.06
N MET A 564 0.14 16.29 -33.98
CA MET A 564 1.17 15.30 -34.25
C MET A 564 1.78 14.84 -32.94
N VAL A 565 1.95 13.53 -32.77
CA VAL A 565 2.52 12.97 -31.54
C VAL A 565 3.99 12.62 -31.77
N LEU A 566 4.85 13.17 -30.92
CA LEU A 566 6.27 12.85 -30.85
C LEU A 566 6.52 11.87 -29.73
N HIS A 567 7.40 10.92 -29.99
CA HIS A 567 7.84 9.96 -29.01
C HIS A 567 9.33 10.10 -28.74
N ARG A 568 9.73 9.85 -27.51
CA ARG A 568 11.13 9.72 -27.14
C ARG A 568 11.72 8.47 -27.80
N GLY A 569 12.71 8.66 -28.65
CA GLY A 569 13.43 7.62 -29.38
C GLY A 569 14.81 7.33 -28.78
N GLN A 570 15.34 6.13 -29.01
CA GLN A 570 16.68 5.71 -28.59
C GLN A 570 17.79 6.26 -29.51
N GLY A 571 19.03 6.37 -29.01
CA GLY A 571 20.21 7.00 -29.63
C GLY A 571 20.55 6.61 -31.07
N GLY A 572 20.08 5.45 -31.53
CA GLY A 572 20.20 5.04 -32.94
C GLY A 572 19.49 5.98 -33.93
N ALA A 573 18.44 6.69 -33.51
CA ALA A 573 17.67 7.59 -34.37
C ALA A 573 18.52 8.78 -34.86
N CYS A 574 19.38 9.33 -33.99
CA CYS A 574 20.28 10.43 -34.34
C CYS A 574 21.42 10.02 -35.27
N ALA A 575 21.87 8.77 -35.19
CA ALA A 575 22.89 8.24 -36.11
C ALA A 575 22.31 8.03 -37.52
N ALA A 576 21.07 7.57 -37.63
CA ALA A 576 20.39 7.36 -38.92
C ALA A 576 20.11 8.69 -39.64
N GLY A 577 19.67 9.73 -38.93
CA GLY A 577 19.37 11.05 -39.48
C GLY A 577 20.57 11.75 -40.13
N ARG A 578 21.79 11.57 -39.60
CA ARG A 578 23.02 12.15 -40.18
C ARG A 578 23.48 11.46 -41.47
N SER A 579 23.02 10.25 -41.74
CA SER A 579 23.44 9.45 -42.91
C SER A 579 22.55 9.66 -44.15
N GLY A 580 21.40 10.32 -43.98
CA GLY A 580 20.38 10.52 -45.02
C GLY A 580 20.13 11.98 -45.43
N ALA A 581 20.91 12.93 -44.91
CA ALA A 581 20.88 14.35 -45.29
C ALA A 581 21.87 14.66 -46.42
#